data_AF-A0A8H6GZI5-F1
#
_entry.id   AF-A0A8H6GZI5-F1
#
_cell.length_a   1.000
_cell.length_b   1.000
_cell.length_c   1.000
_cell.angle_alpha   90.00
_cell.angle_beta   90.00
_cell.angle_gamma   90.00
#
_symmetry.space_group_name_H-M   'P 1'
#
loop_
_entity.id
_entity.type
_entity.pdbx_description
1 polymer ?
#
loop_
_entity_poly.entity_id
_entity_poly.type
_entity_poly.pdbx_seq_one_letter_code
_entity_poly.pdbx_strand_id
1 'polypeptide(L)'
;MEKQNGDMEWQEEGETSEGALGQNRVRKQTAPKSAGGMVEAIHSLKQLLEQDFNKKIESMKAEFQLEFTKLRDHMAEEVARATAQMAQELSQVRDQLTQVCGELEQIRLQLDTLNKTETPRSSVQTYADTARMTPPSISSQSSTTVRSATPEQVFCTVDTSRVPEDHIGDATPTMIRKTVEQEMRQSSDQPHWRCVAVTRDGRNANRLRII
;
A
#
# COMPACT_ATOMS: atom_id res chain seq x y z
N MET A 1 -11.56 -16.53 -44.08
CA MET A 1 -11.42 -15.11 -44.48
C MET A 1 -9.95 -14.86 -44.73
N GLU A 2 -9.55 -15.09 -45.98
CA GLU A 2 -8.24 -14.69 -46.50
C GLU A 2 -8.24 -13.17 -46.71
N LYS A 3 -7.11 -12.52 -46.44
CA LYS A 3 -6.80 -11.20 -46.98
C LYS A 3 -5.41 -11.25 -47.59
N GLN A 4 -5.42 -11.37 -48.91
CA GLN A 4 -4.32 -11.06 -49.81
C GLN A 4 -4.15 -9.53 -49.83
N ASN A 5 -2.91 -9.07 -49.71
CA ASN A 5 -2.42 -7.74 -50.10
C ASN A 5 -1.05 -8.05 -50.69
N GLY A 6 -0.70 -7.75 -51.93
CA GLY A 6 -1.24 -6.79 -52.88
C GLY A 6 -0.01 -6.39 -53.69
N ASP A 7 0.33 -7.22 -54.67
CA ASP A 7 1.47 -7.09 -55.57
C ASP A 7 1.22 -5.88 -56.48
N MET A 8 2.05 -4.84 -56.36
CA MET A 8 1.91 -3.61 -57.13
C MET A 8 2.91 -3.62 -58.28
N GLU A 9 2.52 -4.36 -59.33
CA GLU A 9 3.16 -4.35 -60.64
C GLU A 9 2.85 -3.03 -61.35
N TRP A 10 3.85 -2.17 -61.48
CA TRP A 10 3.74 -0.96 -62.28
C TRP A 10 3.94 -1.32 -63.76
N GLN A 11 2.85 -1.31 -64.52
CA GLN A 11 2.87 -1.30 -65.98
C GLN A 11 3.14 0.13 -66.47
N GLU A 12 4.27 0.35 -67.14
CA GLU A 12 4.47 1.50 -68.02
C GLU A 12 3.92 1.15 -69.41
N GLU A 13 2.82 1.79 -69.79
CA GLU A 13 2.40 1.90 -71.19
C GLU A 13 2.99 3.17 -71.82
N GLY A 14 3.51 3.04 -73.03
CA GLY A 14 4.02 4.11 -73.89
C GLY A 14 5.38 3.68 -74.46
N GLU A 15 5.62 3.54 -75.75
CA GLU A 15 5.04 4.21 -76.90
C GLU A 15 5.22 3.31 -78.14
N THR A 16 4.18 3.21 -78.96
CA THR A 16 4.29 2.72 -80.34
C THR A 16 4.67 3.89 -81.24
N SER A 17 5.83 3.83 -81.89
CA SER A 17 6.03 4.52 -83.16
C SER A 17 7.07 3.79 -84.01
N GLU A 18 6.57 3.08 -85.02
CA GLU A 18 7.35 2.59 -86.14
C GLU A 18 7.96 3.77 -86.92
N GLY A 19 9.25 3.64 -87.25
CA GLY A 19 9.96 4.55 -88.14
C GLY A 19 11.19 3.84 -88.68
N ALA A 20 11.09 3.34 -89.91
CA ALA A 20 12.04 2.43 -90.52
C ALA A 20 13.33 3.11 -91.04
N LEU A 21 14.39 2.28 -91.08
CA LEU A 21 15.49 2.24 -92.05
C LEU A 21 16.53 3.38 -92.07
N GLY A 22 17.71 3.03 -91.57
CA GLY A 22 18.98 3.71 -91.88
C GLY A 22 20.19 2.86 -91.47
N GLN A 23 20.60 1.92 -92.31
CA GLN A 23 21.87 1.20 -92.18
C GLN A 23 23.04 2.18 -92.28
N ASN A 24 23.96 2.15 -91.31
CA ASN A 24 25.40 2.30 -91.56
C ASN A 24 26.20 1.65 -90.41
N ARG A 25 27.06 0.71 -90.79
CA ARG A 25 27.85 -0.14 -89.89
C ARG A 25 29.29 0.35 -89.90
N VAL A 26 29.75 0.99 -88.83
CA VAL A 26 31.18 1.09 -88.49
C VAL A 26 31.32 0.80 -87.00
N ARG A 27 31.79 -0.42 -86.70
CA ARG A 27 32.10 -0.87 -85.34
C ARG A 27 33.58 -0.58 -85.09
N LYS A 28 33.90 0.39 -84.23
CA LYS A 28 35.18 0.43 -83.51
C LYS A 28 34.88 0.54 -82.02
N GLN A 29 35.03 -0.60 -81.35
CA GLN A 29 34.94 -0.75 -79.90
C GLN A 29 36.02 0.08 -79.22
N THR A 30 35.63 0.92 -78.26
CA THR A 30 36.27 0.95 -76.94
C THR A 30 35.15 1.01 -75.91
N ALA A 31 35.06 -0.06 -75.11
CA ALA A 31 34.08 -0.19 -74.04
C ALA A 31 34.42 0.78 -72.89
N PRO A 32 33.44 1.33 -72.16
CA PRO A 32 33.71 1.95 -70.87
C PRO A 32 34.04 0.83 -69.88
N LYS A 33 35.32 0.52 -69.69
CA LYS A 33 35.79 -0.46 -68.68
C LYS A 33 35.64 0.01 -67.21
N SER A 34 34.81 1.02 -66.95
CA SER A 34 34.71 1.67 -65.64
C SER A 34 33.40 1.41 -64.88
N ALA A 35 32.38 0.86 -65.53
CA ALA A 35 31.06 0.66 -64.90
C ALA A 35 31.04 -0.50 -63.88
N GLY A 36 31.77 -1.59 -64.16
CA GLY A 36 31.82 -2.76 -63.27
C GLY A 36 32.44 -2.45 -61.90
N GLY A 37 33.53 -1.69 -61.87
CA GLY A 37 34.18 -1.29 -60.62
C GLY A 37 33.33 -0.37 -59.75
N MET A 38 32.46 0.45 -60.35
CA MET A 38 31.53 1.29 -59.60
C MET A 38 30.44 0.45 -58.91
N VAL A 39 29.91 -0.56 -59.60
CA VAL A 39 28.91 -1.49 -59.04
C VAL A 39 29.50 -2.31 -57.90
N GLU A 40 30.73 -2.80 -58.06
CA GLU A 40 31.46 -3.51 -57.00
C GLU A 40 31.69 -2.61 -55.78
N ALA A 41 32.12 -1.35 -55.99
CA ALA A 41 32.30 -0.39 -54.91
C ALA A 41 31.00 -0.08 -54.16
N ILE A 42 29.87 0.03 -54.88
CA ILE A 42 28.54 0.22 -54.28
C ILE A 42 28.14 -1.02 -53.45
N HIS A 43 28.38 -2.23 -53.96
CA HIS A 43 28.08 -3.46 -53.23
C HIS A 43 28.94 -3.59 -51.96
N SER A 44 30.23 -3.28 -52.05
CA SER A 44 31.13 -3.27 -50.89
C SER A 44 30.69 -2.23 -49.85
N LEU A 45 30.27 -1.03 -50.27
CA LEU A 45 29.79 0.00 -49.35
C LEU A 45 28.49 -0.43 -48.66
N LYS A 46 27.54 -1.03 -49.40
CA LYS A 46 26.31 -1.58 -48.83
C LYS A 46 26.63 -2.62 -47.75
N GLN A 47 27.51 -3.57 -48.07
CA GLN A 47 27.88 -4.64 -47.16
C GLN A 47 28.57 -4.12 -45.90
N LEU A 48 29.42 -3.09 -46.03
CA LEU A 48 30.07 -2.44 -44.90
C LEU A 48 29.06 -1.75 -43.98
N LEU A 49 28.10 -1.00 -44.55
CA LEU A 49 27.04 -0.35 -43.77
C LEU A 49 26.19 -1.38 -43.04
N GLU A 50 25.75 -2.44 -43.74
CA GLU A 50 24.92 -3.48 -43.17
C GLU A 50 25.65 -4.22 -42.03
N GLN A 51 26.95 -4.48 -42.19
CA GLN A 51 27.77 -5.06 -41.14
C GLN A 51 27.90 -4.11 -39.93
N ASP A 52 28.15 -2.82 -40.16
CA ASP A 52 28.32 -1.82 -39.09
C ASP A 52 27.02 -1.63 -38.29
N PHE A 53 25.88 -1.50 -38.98
CA PHE A 53 24.57 -1.40 -38.34
C PHE A 53 24.24 -2.65 -37.53
N ASN A 54 24.46 -3.84 -38.08
CA ASN A 54 24.22 -5.09 -37.34
C ASN A 54 25.12 -5.20 -36.10
N LYS A 55 26.39 -4.83 -36.23
CA LYS A 55 27.32 -4.81 -35.09
C LYS A 55 26.85 -3.83 -34.00
N LYS A 56 26.37 -2.65 -34.40
CA LYS A 56 25.86 -1.63 -33.47
C LYS A 56 24.57 -2.09 -32.77
N ILE A 57 23.66 -2.75 -33.50
CA ILE A 57 22.44 -3.33 -32.93
C ILE A 57 22.78 -4.38 -31.88
N GLU A 58 23.70 -5.31 -32.18
CA GLU A 58 24.09 -6.34 -31.22
C GLU A 58 24.84 -5.75 -30.01
N SER A 59 25.65 -4.70 -30.19
CA SER A 59 26.27 -3.97 -29.07
C SER A 59 25.20 -3.36 -28.15
N MET A 60 24.25 -2.62 -28.74
CA MET A 60 23.18 -1.97 -27.97
C MET A 60 22.27 -2.99 -27.27
N LYS A 61 22.00 -4.12 -27.92
CA LYS A 61 21.25 -5.24 -27.32
C LYS A 61 22.01 -5.86 -26.15
N ALA A 62 23.32 -6.05 -26.27
CA ALA A 62 24.15 -6.58 -25.18
C ALA A 62 24.19 -5.62 -23.99
N GLU A 63 24.35 -4.32 -24.25
CA GLU A 63 24.31 -3.28 -23.21
C GLU A 63 22.96 -3.25 -22.50
N PHE A 64 21.86 -3.25 -23.25
CA PHE A 64 20.52 -3.28 -22.67
C PHE A 64 20.27 -4.55 -21.86
N GLN A 65 20.68 -5.72 -22.36
CA GLN A 65 20.56 -6.97 -21.60
C GLN A 65 21.38 -6.95 -20.31
N LEU A 66 22.57 -6.35 -20.33
CA LEU A 66 23.40 -6.19 -19.15
C LEU A 66 22.72 -5.30 -18.11
N GLU A 67 22.23 -4.12 -18.52
CA GLU A 67 21.53 -3.20 -17.61
C GLU A 67 20.22 -3.80 -17.05
N PHE A 68 19.47 -4.53 -17.88
CA PHE A 68 18.28 -5.23 -17.42
C PHE A 68 18.61 -6.33 -16.40
N THR A 69 19.72 -7.04 -16.60
CA THR A 69 20.18 -8.06 -15.65
C THR A 69 20.62 -7.43 -14.33
N LYS A 70 21.41 -6.34 -14.38
CA LYS A 70 21.80 -5.57 -13.19
C LYS A 70 20.59 -5.07 -12.42
N LEU A 71 19.59 -4.51 -13.11
CA LEU A 71 18.37 -4.02 -12.46
C LEU A 71 17.61 -5.16 -11.78
N ARG A 72 17.48 -6.31 -12.45
CA ARG A 72 16.83 -7.49 -11.88
C ARG A 72 17.55 -8.00 -10.63
N ASP A 73 18.87 -8.10 -10.69
CA ASP A 73 19.68 -8.59 -9.58
C ASP A 73 19.61 -7.62 -8.39
N HIS A 74 19.70 -6.31 -8.66
CA HIS A 74 19.51 -5.27 -7.65
C HIS A 74 18.12 -5.36 -7.00
N MET A 75 17.05 -5.50 -7.79
CA MET A 75 15.70 -5.67 -7.24
C MET A 75 15.58 -6.93 -6.38
N ALA A 76 16.18 -8.05 -6.81
CA ALA A 76 16.17 -9.29 -6.04
C ALA A 76 16.91 -9.12 -4.70
N GLU A 77 18.03 -8.40 -4.69
CA GLU A 77 18.80 -8.10 -3.48
C GLU A 77 18.03 -7.17 -2.54
N GLU A 78 17.39 -6.12 -3.05
CA GLU A 78 16.54 -5.22 -2.23
C GLU A 78 15.37 -5.98 -1.61
N VAL A 79 14.70 -6.85 -2.37
CA VAL A 79 13.61 -7.68 -1.85
C VAL A 79 14.12 -8.62 -0.77
N ALA A 80 15.23 -9.33 -1.01
CA ALA A 80 15.82 -10.23 -0.03
C ALA A 80 16.19 -9.49 1.28
N ARG A 81 16.77 -8.29 1.15
CA ARG A 81 17.14 -7.45 2.30
C ARG A 81 15.91 -7.00 3.09
N ALA A 82 14.88 -6.51 2.41
CA ALA A 82 13.63 -6.08 3.05
C ALA A 82 12.93 -7.25 3.74
N THR A 83 12.88 -8.43 3.10
CA THR A 83 12.34 -9.65 3.70
C THR A 83 13.12 -10.06 4.95
N ALA A 84 14.45 -9.99 4.93
CA ALA A 84 15.29 -10.32 6.09
C ALA A 84 15.05 -9.35 7.26
N GLN A 85 14.97 -8.04 6.98
CA GLN A 85 14.67 -7.02 8.00
C GLN A 85 13.30 -7.26 8.63
N MET A 86 12.26 -7.48 7.83
CA MET A 86 10.91 -7.76 8.34
C MET A 86 10.87 -9.06 9.16
N ALA A 87 11.57 -10.11 8.73
CA ALA A 87 11.67 -11.36 9.50
C ALA A 87 12.34 -11.15 10.88
N GLN A 88 13.37 -10.30 10.93
CA GLN A 88 14.05 -9.93 12.17
C GLN A 88 13.12 -9.14 13.10
N GLU A 89 12.42 -8.12 12.59
CA GLU A 89 11.47 -7.33 13.39
C GLU A 89 10.32 -8.20 13.93
N LEU A 90 9.76 -9.11 13.11
CA LEU A 90 8.74 -10.05 13.56
C LEU A 90 9.26 -11.00 14.64
N SER A 91 10.51 -11.47 14.53
CA SER A 91 11.13 -12.27 15.60
C SER A 91 11.25 -11.46 16.88
N GLN A 92 11.72 -10.22 16.81
CA GLN A 92 11.87 -9.36 17.98
C GLN A 92 10.53 -9.09 18.67
N VAL A 93 9.48 -8.81 17.90
CA VAL A 93 8.13 -8.61 18.44
C VAL A 93 7.60 -9.89 19.10
N ARG A 94 7.82 -11.06 18.49
CA ARG A 94 7.44 -12.34 19.07
C ARG A 94 8.15 -12.59 20.40
N ASP A 95 9.44 -12.29 20.48
CA ASP A 95 10.23 -12.51 21.68
C ASP A 95 9.79 -11.55 22.80
N GLN A 96 9.51 -10.28 22.48
CA GLN A 96 8.91 -9.32 23.41
C GLN A 96 7.54 -9.76 23.91
N LEU A 97 6.68 -10.25 23.02
CA LEU A 97 5.36 -10.76 23.38
C LEU A 97 5.48 -11.96 24.34
N THR A 98 6.43 -12.87 24.06
CA THR A 98 6.70 -14.03 24.92
C THR A 98 7.16 -13.59 26.31
N GLN A 99 8.04 -12.57 26.38
CA GLN A 99 8.49 -11.99 27.64
C GLN A 99 7.33 -11.38 28.44
N VAL A 100 6.51 -10.53 27.82
CA VAL A 100 5.36 -9.89 28.49
C VAL A 100 4.36 -10.93 28.98
N CYS A 101 4.09 -11.98 28.20
CA CYS A 101 3.24 -13.08 28.65
C CYS A 101 3.81 -13.78 29.89
N GLY A 102 5.13 -14.01 29.93
CA GLY A 102 5.79 -14.58 31.10
C GLY A 102 5.70 -13.69 32.35
N GLU A 103 5.91 -12.39 32.19
CA GLU A 103 5.79 -11.41 33.29
C GLU A 103 4.35 -11.32 33.81
N LEU A 104 3.35 -11.31 32.93
CA LEU A 104 1.94 -11.31 33.32
C LEU A 104 1.55 -12.58 34.11
N GLU A 105 2.01 -13.75 33.67
CA GLU A 105 1.76 -14.99 34.38
C GLU A 105 2.44 -15.01 35.77
N GLN A 106 3.66 -14.45 35.85
CA GLN A 106 4.35 -14.28 37.13
C GLN A 106 3.58 -13.35 38.09
N ILE A 107 3.10 -12.21 37.62
CA ILE A 107 2.29 -11.27 38.41
C ILE A 107 1.01 -11.94 38.89
N ARG A 108 0.35 -12.72 38.02
CA ARG A 108 -0.85 -13.49 38.37
C ARG A 108 -0.58 -14.48 39.51
N LEU A 109 0.50 -15.26 39.43
CA LEU A 109 0.89 -16.20 40.48
C LEU A 109 1.24 -15.50 41.80
N GLN A 110 1.86 -14.31 41.75
CA GLN A 110 2.12 -13.49 42.93
C GLN A 110 0.82 -13.00 43.59
N LEU A 111 -0.15 -12.54 42.80
CA LEU A 111 -1.48 -12.14 43.29
C LEU A 111 -2.22 -13.30 43.95
N ASP A 112 -2.21 -14.49 43.35
CA ASP A 112 -2.83 -15.69 43.92
C ASP A 112 -2.18 -16.09 45.26
N THR A 113 -0.87 -15.93 45.38
CA THR A 113 -0.12 -16.19 46.62
C THR A 113 -0.47 -15.18 47.71
N LEU A 114 -0.62 -13.88 47.37
CA LEU A 114 -1.06 -12.84 48.31
C LEU A 114 -2.50 -13.10 48.79
N ASN A 115 -3.41 -13.41 47.89
CA ASN A 115 -4.81 -13.75 48.24
C ASN A 115 -4.90 -15.00 49.13
N LYS A 116 -3.94 -15.93 49.04
CA LYS A 116 -3.92 -17.16 49.85
C LYS A 116 -3.18 -17.01 51.18
N THR A 117 -2.26 -16.05 51.28
CA THR A 117 -1.56 -15.68 52.53
C THR A 117 -2.36 -14.68 53.38
N GLU A 118 -3.44 -14.13 52.83
CA GLU A 118 -4.55 -13.58 53.61
C GLU A 118 -5.29 -14.73 54.33
N THR A 119 -4.65 -15.22 55.39
CA THR A 119 -5.33 -15.90 56.48
C THR A 119 -6.55 -15.07 56.85
N PRO A 120 -7.74 -15.68 57.08
CA PRO A 120 -8.83 -14.99 57.75
C PRO A 120 -8.22 -14.46 59.04
N ARG A 121 -8.00 -13.14 59.12
CA ARG A 121 -7.83 -12.52 60.42
C ARG A 121 -9.12 -12.86 61.12
N SER A 122 -9.01 -13.83 62.01
CA SER A 122 -9.69 -13.85 63.29
C SER A 122 -9.49 -12.48 63.93
N SER A 123 -10.22 -11.51 63.40
CA SER A 123 -10.64 -10.30 64.05
C SER A 123 -12.13 -10.48 64.17
N VAL A 124 -12.49 -11.42 65.05
CA VAL A 124 -13.61 -11.21 65.96
C VAL A 124 -13.27 -9.96 66.79
N GLN A 125 -13.15 -8.80 66.14
CA GLN A 125 -13.27 -7.52 66.80
C GLN A 125 -14.77 -7.29 66.88
N THR A 126 -15.34 -7.99 67.85
CA THR A 126 -16.73 -7.96 68.24
C THR A 126 -17.18 -6.51 68.33
N TYR A 127 -18.29 -6.17 67.66
CA TYR A 127 -19.03 -4.90 67.76
C TYR A 127 -19.35 -4.46 69.21
N ALA A 128 -19.09 -5.31 70.21
CA ALA A 128 -19.23 -5.02 71.64
C ALA A 128 -18.09 -4.18 72.22
N ASP A 129 -16.92 -4.07 71.56
CA ASP A 129 -15.79 -3.30 72.09
C ASP A 129 -15.93 -1.79 71.83
N THR A 130 -16.75 -1.41 70.85
CA THR A 130 -17.09 0.00 70.54
C THR A 130 -18.19 0.55 71.45
N ALA A 131 -19.00 -0.31 72.09
CA ALA A 131 -20.12 0.08 72.95
C ALA A 131 -19.72 0.47 74.38
N ARG A 132 -18.43 0.34 74.76
CA ARG A 132 -17.95 0.74 76.09
C ARG A 132 -17.50 2.19 76.19
N MET A 133 -17.55 2.94 75.10
CA MET A 133 -17.22 4.37 75.10
C MET A 133 -18.46 5.19 74.77
N THR A 134 -19.11 5.71 75.81
CA THR A 134 -20.22 6.68 75.75
C THR A 134 -19.81 7.90 76.60
N PRO A 135 -20.15 9.16 76.24
CA PRO A 135 -19.88 9.95 75.03
C PRO A 135 -19.28 11.36 75.42
N PRO A 136 -19.22 12.40 74.54
CA PRO A 136 -20.41 13.26 74.41
C PRO A 136 -20.72 13.75 72.98
N SER A 137 -22.03 13.79 72.74
CA SER A 137 -22.82 14.64 71.85
C SER A 137 -22.11 15.70 71.02
N ILE A 138 -22.29 15.59 69.69
CA ILE A 138 -22.84 16.70 68.89
C ILE A 138 -23.71 16.14 67.77
N SER A 139 -24.95 16.63 67.78
CA SER A 139 -25.97 16.44 66.77
C SER A 139 -25.54 17.03 65.42
N SER A 140 -25.73 16.27 64.34
CA SER A 140 -26.38 16.75 63.12
C SER A 140 -26.66 15.56 62.20
N GLN A 141 -27.86 15.00 62.33
CA GLN A 141 -28.45 14.21 61.26
C GLN A 141 -28.80 15.16 60.12
N SER A 142 -28.35 14.86 58.91
CA SER A 142 -29.02 15.31 57.69
C SER A 142 -28.79 14.29 56.59
N SER A 143 -29.77 13.40 56.49
CA SER A 143 -30.35 12.84 55.25
C SER A 143 -29.39 12.37 54.16
N THR A 144 -29.34 11.05 54.04
CA THR A 144 -29.23 10.32 52.78
C THR A 144 -29.93 11.04 51.62
N THR A 145 -29.15 11.46 50.63
CA THR A 145 -29.57 11.38 49.23
C THR A 145 -28.49 10.58 48.54
N VAL A 146 -28.70 9.26 48.43
CA VAL A 146 -28.05 8.47 47.39
C VAL A 146 -28.58 9.05 46.10
N ARG A 147 -27.87 10.04 45.53
CA ARG A 147 -28.12 10.46 44.17
C ARG A 147 -27.87 9.20 43.36
N SER A 148 -28.93 8.65 42.76
CA SER A 148 -28.78 7.78 41.61
C SER A 148 -27.75 8.44 40.73
N ALA A 149 -26.56 7.83 40.62
CA ALA A 149 -25.56 8.28 39.69
C ALA A 149 -26.22 8.14 38.33
N THR A 150 -26.70 9.25 37.77
CA THR A 150 -26.98 9.34 36.34
C THR A 150 -25.74 8.76 35.66
N PRO A 151 -25.87 7.67 34.87
CA PRO A 151 -24.72 7.08 34.22
C PRO A 151 -23.99 8.20 33.49
N GLU A 152 -22.73 8.41 33.87
CA GLU A 152 -21.89 9.43 33.25
C GLU A 152 -21.98 9.23 31.75
N GLN A 153 -22.34 10.28 31.01
CA GLN A 153 -22.66 10.16 29.59
C GLN A 153 -21.41 9.69 28.85
N VAL A 154 -21.37 8.40 28.52
CA VAL A 154 -20.24 7.79 27.85
C VAL A 154 -20.24 8.27 26.41
N PHE A 155 -19.10 8.77 25.94
CA PHE A 155 -18.91 9.17 24.56
C PHE A 155 -17.73 8.44 23.95
N CYS A 156 -17.87 8.08 22.68
CA CYS A 156 -16.76 7.57 21.88
C CYS A 156 -16.02 8.72 21.23
N THR A 157 -14.70 8.58 21.05
CA THR A 157 -13.91 9.60 20.38
C THR A 157 -13.25 9.03 19.13
N VAL A 158 -13.40 9.73 18.01
CA VAL A 158 -12.78 9.40 16.72
C VAL A 158 -11.65 10.38 16.47
N ASP A 159 -10.45 9.87 16.22
CA ASP A 159 -9.28 10.66 15.82
C ASP A 159 -9.10 10.58 14.31
N THR A 160 -9.13 11.73 13.65
CA THR A 160 -8.99 11.89 12.20
C THR A 160 -7.61 12.41 11.81
N SER A 161 -6.66 12.53 12.74
CA SER A 161 -5.31 13.04 12.47
C SER A 161 -4.49 12.19 11.48
N ARG A 162 -4.89 10.94 11.28
CA ARG A 162 -4.24 9.97 10.36
C ARG A 162 -4.99 9.84 9.03
N VAL A 163 -6.07 10.58 8.83
CA VAL A 163 -6.79 10.58 7.55
C VAL A 163 -5.95 11.37 6.54
N PRO A 164 -5.60 10.79 5.37
CA PRO A 164 -4.88 11.51 4.33
C PRO A 164 -5.65 12.76 3.89
N GLU A 165 -4.93 13.80 3.46
CA GLU A 165 -5.55 15.08 3.08
C GLU A 165 -6.62 14.92 1.98
N ASP A 166 -6.38 14.02 1.02
CA ASP A 166 -7.32 13.72 -0.07
C ASP A 166 -8.66 13.13 0.43
N HIS A 167 -8.69 12.59 1.66
CA HIS A 167 -9.85 11.94 2.27
C HIS A 167 -10.40 12.69 3.48
N ILE A 168 -9.86 13.87 3.82
CA ILE A 168 -10.30 14.60 5.01
C ILE A 168 -11.75 15.11 4.88
N GLY A 169 -12.21 15.33 3.64
CA GLY A 169 -13.62 15.64 3.32
C GLY A 169 -14.58 14.49 3.63
N ASP A 170 -14.09 13.25 3.65
CA ASP A 170 -14.88 12.06 3.97
C ASP A 170 -14.97 11.83 5.49
N ALA A 171 -14.06 12.42 6.28
CA ALA A 171 -14.03 12.34 7.74
C ALA A 171 -14.89 13.43 8.42
N THR A 172 -16.01 13.82 7.82
CA THR A 172 -16.93 14.82 8.39
C THR A 172 -17.84 14.21 9.45
N PRO A 173 -18.35 15.02 10.42
CA PRO A 173 -19.30 14.54 11.43
C PRO A 173 -20.51 13.82 10.83
N THR A 174 -21.00 14.32 9.70
CA THR A 174 -22.14 13.75 8.98
C THR A 174 -21.83 12.37 8.42
N MET A 175 -20.66 12.20 7.79
CA MET A 175 -20.29 10.92 7.20
C MET A 175 -20.01 9.88 8.28
N ILE A 176 -19.27 10.25 9.33
CA ILE A 176 -18.99 9.38 10.47
C ILE A 176 -20.29 8.92 11.14
N ARG A 177 -21.24 9.84 11.37
CA ARG A 177 -22.59 9.49 11.87
C ARG A 177 -23.24 8.44 10.98
N LYS A 178 -23.30 8.70 9.67
CA LYS A 178 -23.99 7.82 8.72
C LYS A 178 -23.39 6.41 8.74
N THR A 179 -22.06 6.30 8.69
CA THR A 179 -21.36 5.02 8.72
C THR A 179 -21.61 4.28 10.01
N VAL A 180 -21.42 4.92 11.17
CA VAL A 180 -21.61 4.27 12.47
C VAL A 180 -23.06 3.84 12.66
N GLU A 181 -24.04 4.70 12.34
CA GLU A 181 -25.46 4.34 12.45
C GLU A 181 -25.85 3.18 11.53
N GLN A 182 -25.29 3.13 10.32
CA GLN A 182 -25.52 2.03 9.39
C GLN A 182 -24.96 0.71 9.94
N GLU A 183 -23.69 0.70 10.35
CA GLU A 183 -23.04 -0.48 10.90
C GLU A 183 -23.76 -0.98 12.17
N MET A 184 -24.14 -0.09 13.07
CA MET A 184 -24.86 -0.46 14.30
C MET A 184 -26.23 -1.06 14.01
N ARG A 185 -26.98 -0.55 13.01
CA ARG A 185 -28.28 -1.13 12.63
C ARG A 185 -28.15 -2.50 11.97
N GLN A 186 -27.01 -2.78 11.32
CA GLN A 186 -26.76 -4.06 10.65
C GLN A 186 -26.18 -5.12 11.60
N SER A 187 -25.33 -4.70 12.54
CA SER A 187 -24.61 -5.58 13.46
C SER A 187 -25.28 -5.76 14.82
N SER A 188 -26.26 -4.92 15.17
CA SER A 188 -27.03 -4.99 16.42
C SER A 188 -28.49 -5.35 16.14
N ASP A 189 -29.15 -6.01 17.10
CA ASP A 189 -30.60 -6.24 17.11
C ASP A 189 -31.42 -4.93 17.35
N GLN A 190 -30.82 -3.75 17.11
CA GLN A 190 -31.41 -2.43 17.28
C GLN A 190 -31.55 -1.71 15.93
N PRO A 191 -32.60 -1.99 15.13
CA PRO A 191 -32.78 -1.41 13.79
C PRO A 191 -33.03 0.12 13.79
N HIS A 192 -33.38 0.68 14.95
CA HIS A 192 -33.62 2.12 15.13
C HIS A 192 -32.46 2.84 15.82
N TRP A 193 -31.31 2.17 15.99
CA TRP A 193 -30.14 2.78 16.62
C TRP A 193 -29.71 4.04 15.86
N ARG A 194 -29.35 5.08 16.61
CA ARG A 194 -28.93 6.37 16.09
C ARG A 194 -27.98 7.04 17.07
N CYS A 195 -26.99 7.78 16.58
CA CYS A 195 -26.16 8.60 17.45
C CYS A 195 -27.03 9.75 17.99
N VAL A 196 -26.87 10.09 19.26
CA VAL A 196 -27.47 11.29 19.85
C VAL A 196 -26.81 12.52 19.22
N ALA A 197 -25.47 12.55 19.23
CA ALA A 197 -24.71 13.66 18.67
C ALA A 197 -23.38 13.18 18.05
N VAL A 198 -22.93 13.88 17.01
CA VAL A 198 -21.56 13.76 16.49
C VAL A 198 -21.02 15.17 16.32
N THR A 199 -20.03 15.53 17.14
CA THR A 199 -19.52 16.91 17.24
C THR A 199 -18.01 16.93 17.14
N ARG A 200 -17.44 17.94 16.47
CA ARG A 200 -15.99 18.20 16.54
C ARG A 200 -15.62 18.68 17.94
N ASP A 201 -14.44 18.26 18.42
CA ASP A 201 -13.90 18.72 19.69
C ASP A 201 -13.40 20.16 19.55
N GLY A 202 -13.89 21.06 20.40
CA GLY A 202 -13.47 22.47 20.39
C GLY A 202 -12.00 22.68 20.72
N ARG A 203 -11.33 21.70 21.34
CA ARG A 203 -9.89 21.74 21.64
C ARG A 203 -9.01 21.10 20.57
N ASN A 204 -9.59 20.26 19.70
CA ASN A 204 -8.84 19.55 18.66
C ASN A 204 -9.73 19.31 17.43
N ALA A 205 -9.43 20.00 16.33
CA ALA A 205 -10.18 19.89 15.08
C ALA A 205 -10.12 18.49 14.43
N ASN A 206 -9.08 17.70 14.75
CA ASN A 206 -8.88 16.34 14.28
C ASN A 206 -9.59 15.30 15.17
N ARG A 207 -10.41 15.73 16.13
CA ARG A 207 -11.08 14.83 17.07
C ARG A 207 -12.59 15.06 17.02
N LEU A 208 -13.35 13.99 16.88
CA LEU A 208 -14.82 14.01 16.94
C LEU A 208 -15.32 13.20 18.13
N ARG A 209 -16.37 13.66 18.78
CA ARG A 209 -17.08 12.95 19.85
C ARG A 209 -18.41 12.43 19.33
N ILE A 210 -18.70 11.17 19.61
CA ILE A 210 -19.96 10.50 19.34
C ILE A 210 -20.63 10.22 20.68
N ILE A 211 -21.86 10.71 20.83
CA ILE A 211 -22.72 10.51 21.99
C ILE A 211 -23.91 9.68 21.55
#